data_AF-A0A968IAK9-F1
#
_entry.id   AF-A0A968IAK9-F1
#
_cell.length_a   1.000
_cell.length_b   1.000
_cell.length_c   1.000
_cell.angle_alpha   90.00
_cell.angle_beta   90.00
_cell.angle_gamma   90.00
#
_symmetry.space_group_name_H-M   'P 1'
#
loop_
_entity.id
_entity.type
_entity.pdbx_description
1 polymer ?
#
loop_
_entity_poly.entity_id
_entity_poly.type
_entity_poly.pdbx_seq_one_letter_code
_entity_poly.pdbx_strand_id
1 'polypeptide(L)'
;RNMAKTVLERALETGESPLEIVERDGLKQVSDSSTLEPLVEEVLRANPDKLEAYRGGRTGLLGFFVGEVMKRSKGAGNPQVVGGLVKRKLEGEG
;
A
#
# COMPACT_ATOMS: atom_id res chain seq x y z
N ARG A 1 -13.52 1.53 -9.84
CA ARG A 1 -12.96 1.52 -11.22
C ARG A 1 -12.02 0.31 -11.31
N ASN A 2 -12.20 -0.58 -12.29
CA ASN A 2 -11.50 -1.87 -12.36
C ASN A 2 -10.16 -1.71 -13.11
N MET A 3 -9.03 -2.15 -12.55
CA MET A 3 -7.69 -1.94 -13.15
C MET A 3 -7.60 -2.51 -14.57
N ALA A 4 -8.19 -3.68 -14.82
CA ALA A 4 -8.22 -4.29 -16.15
C ALA A 4 -8.86 -3.40 -17.23
N LYS A 5 -9.92 -2.66 -16.88
CA LYS A 5 -10.58 -1.75 -17.82
C LYS A 5 -9.70 -0.53 -18.13
N THR A 6 -8.97 -0.04 -17.12
CA THR A 6 -8.07 1.12 -17.26
C THR A 6 -6.84 0.77 -18.10
N VAL A 7 -6.29 -0.44 -17.90
CA VAL A 7 -5.17 -0.96 -18.71
C VAL A 7 -5.59 -1.14 -20.16
N LEU A 8 -6.77 -1.71 -20.41
CA LEU A 8 -7.28 -1.91 -21.77
C LEU A 8 -7.55 -0.58 -22.49
N GLU A 9 -8.16 0.39 -21.82
CA GLU A 9 -8.40 1.73 -22.36
C GLU A 9 -7.07 2.41 -22.74
N ARG A 10 -6.07 2.36 -21.85
CA ARG A 10 -4.72 2.89 -22.11
C ARG A 10 -4.00 2.18 -23.26
N ALA A 11 -4.13 0.86 -23.37
CA ALA A 11 -3.50 0.10 -24.45
C ALA A 11 -4.05 0.53 -25.82
N LEU A 12 -5.36 0.80 -25.89
CA LEU A 12 -6.01 1.29 -27.11
C LEU A 12 -5.60 2.73 -27.46
N GLU A 13 -5.39 3.58 -26.45
CA GLU A 13 -4.98 4.99 -26.64
C GLU A 13 -3.51 5.15 -27.01
N THR A 14 -2.63 4.34 -26.43
CA THR A 14 -1.17 4.50 -26.53
C THR A 14 -0.52 3.55 -27.53
N GLY A 15 -1.20 2.44 -27.88
CA GLY A 15 -0.62 1.35 -28.65
C GLY A 15 0.36 0.47 -27.86
N GLU A 16 0.59 0.76 -26.57
CA GLU A 16 1.44 -0.04 -25.68
C GLU A 16 0.76 -1.37 -25.33
N SER A 17 1.57 -2.41 -25.09
CA SER A 17 1.04 -3.69 -24.63
C SER A 17 0.39 -3.54 -23.24
N PRO A 18 -0.74 -4.22 -22.96
CA PRO A 18 -1.31 -4.29 -21.62
C PRO A 18 -0.31 -4.70 -20.55
N LEU A 19 0.67 -5.56 -20.90
CA LEU A 19 1.75 -5.99 -20.01
C LEU A 19 2.69 -4.82 -19.67
N GLU A 20 3.11 -4.05 -20.67
CA GLU A 20 3.97 -2.87 -20.48
C GLU A 20 3.27 -1.78 -19.65
N ILE A 21 1.97 -1.60 -19.87
CA ILE A 21 1.16 -0.67 -19.07
C ILE A 21 1.03 -1.16 -17.64
N VAL A 22 0.82 -2.47 -17.42
CA VAL A 22 0.75 -3.05 -16.06
C VAL A 22 2.10 -2.95 -15.36
N GLU A 23 3.20 -3.21 -16.05
CA GLU A 23 4.53 -3.06 -15.47
C GLU A 23 4.82 -1.59 -15.15
N ARG A 24 4.57 -0.67 -16.08
CA ARG A 24 4.79 0.77 -15.84
C ARG A 24 3.86 1.33 -14.76
N ASP A 25 2.55 1.15 -14.90
CA ASP A 25 1.57 1.74 -13.99
C ASP A 25 1.55 0.98 -12.65
N GLY A 26 1.89 -0.31 -12.63
CA GLY A 26 2.15 -1.09 -11.43
C GLY A 26 3.43 -0.66 -10.71
N LEU A 27 4.53 -0.43 -11.42
CA LEU A 27 5.75 0.18 -10.87
C LEU A 27 5.51 1.61 -10.41
N LYS A 28 4.66 2.39 -11.10
CA LYS A 28 4.27 3.74 -10.68
C LYS A 28 3.39 3.72 -9.42
N GLN A 29 2.47 2.77 -9.31
CA GLN A 29 1.71 2.52 -8.08
C GLN A 29 2.60 2.06 -6.92
N VAL A 30 3.62 1.25 -7.21
CA VAL A 30 4.65 0.88 -6.24
C VAL A 30 5.59 2.06 -5.94
N SER A 31 5.86 2.96 -6.88
CA SER A 31 6.63 4.18 -6.63
C SER A 31 5.86 5.19 -5.78
N ASP A 32 4.53 5.22 -5.87
CA ASP A 32 3.70 5.94 -4.89
C ASP A 32 3.87 5.36 -3.48
N SER A 33 4.27 4.08 -3.32
CA SER A 33 4.55 3.49 -2.01
C SER A 33 5.77 4.08 -1.30
N SER A 34 6.69 4.72 -2.03
CA SER A 34 7.76 5.52 -1.43
C SER A 34 7.23 6.71 -0.63
N THR A 35 6.02 7.20 -0.94
CA THR A 35 5.33 8.20 -0.10
C THR A 35 4.55 7.59 1.06
N LEU A 36 4.21 6.29 0.97
CA LEU A 36 3.49 5.55 2.01
C LEU A 36 4.42 5.04 3.10
N GLU A 37 5.65 4.65 2.78
CA GLU A 37 6.62 4.15 3.76
C GLU A 37 6.86 5.10 4.95
N PRO A 38 7.12 6.40 4.73
CA PRO A 38 7.25 7.35 5.83
C PRO A 38 5.99 7.43 6.70
N LEU A 39 4.81 7.37 6.08
CA LEU A 39 3.53 7.39 6.79
C LEU A 39 3.33 6.13 7.63
N VAL A 40 3.70 4.95 7.11
CA VAL A 40 3.66 3.69 7.87
C VAL A 40 4.57 3.81 9.09
N GLU A 41 5.81 4.24 8.92
CA GLU A 41 6.73 4.39 10.04
C GLU A 41 6.24 5.37 11.10
N GLU A 42 5.65 6.50 10.67
CA GLU A 42 5.09 7.48 11.58
C GLU A 42 3.90 6.90 12.38
N VAL A 43 3.02 6.12 11.74
CA VAL A 43 1.91 5.43 12.42
C VAL A 43 2.43 4.40 13.44
N LEU A 44 3.45 3.62 13.07
CA LEU A 44 4.05 2.63 13.97
C LEU A 44 4.72 3.31 15.17
N ARG A 45 5.49 4.39 14.94
CA ARG A 45 6.12 5.18 16.03
C ARG A 45 5.08 5.86 16.92
N ALA A 46 3.93 6.26 16.38
CA ALA A 46 2.84 6.85 17.14
C ALA A 46 2.04 5.83 17.97
N ASN A 47 2.19 4.52 17.71
CA ASN A 47 1.43 3.45 18.36
C ASN A 47 2.35 2.29 18.83
N PRO A 48 3.36 2.56 19.69
CA PRO A 48 4.31 1.54 20.13
C PRO A 48 3.61 0.41 20.91
N ASP A 49 2.60 0.73 21.71
CA ASP A 49 1.76 -0.21 22.46
C ASP A 49 1.07 -1.24 21.56
N LYS A 50 0.54 -0.79 20.43
CA LYS A 50 -0.16 -1.65 19.46
C LYS A 50 0.84 -2.42 18.61
N LEU A 51 2.01 -1.85 18.32
CA LEU A 51 3.07 -2.53 17.62
C LEU A 51 3.55 -3.74 18.43
N GLU A 52 3.80 -3.55 19.72
CA GLU A 52 4.15 -4.64 20.64
C GLU A 52 3.03 -5.67 20.74
N ALA A 53 1.77 -5.24 20.89
CA ALA A 53 0.63 -6.17 20.94
C ALA A 53 0.47 -6.97 19.64
N TYR A 54 0.70 -6.37 18.48
CA TYR A 54 0.68 -7.07 17.18
C TYR A 54 1.79 -8.12 17.13
N ARG A 55 3.01 -7.74 17.50
CA ARG A 55 4.17 -8.66 17.58
C ARG A 55 3.97 -9.76 18.64
N GLY A 56 3.19 -9.49 19.68
CA GLY A 56 2.73 -10.45 20.68
C GLY A 56 1.60 -11.37 20.23
N GLY A 57 1.22 -11.34 18.94
CA GLY A 57 0.22 -12.25 18.36
C GLY A 57 -1.17 -11.66 18.17
N ARG A 58 -1.40 -10.38 18.50
CA ARG A 58 -2.68 -9.69 18.25
C ARG A 58 -2.78 -9.21 16.80
N THR A 59 -2.79 -10.16 15.87
CA THR A 59 -2.78 -9.91 14.41
C THR A 59 -3.96 -9.09 13.91
N GLY A 60 -5.08 -9.05 14.65
CA GLY A 60 -6.23 -8.18 14.36
C GLY A 60 -5.90 -6.67 14.33
N LEU A 61 -4.76 -6.26 14.88
CA LEU A 61 -4.29 -4.87 14.80
C LEU A 61 -3.81 -4.46 13.39
N LEU A 62 -3.61 -5.41 12.46
CA LEU A 62 -3.27 -5.08 11.07
C LEU A 62 -4.28 -4.10 10.45
N GLY A 63 -5.58 -4.35 10.64
CA GLY A 63 -6.63 -3.48 10.12
C GLY A 63 -6.61 -2.07 10.72
N PHE A 64 -6.22 -1.95 12.00
CA PHE A 64 -6.04 -0.66 12.65
C PHE A 64 -4.90 0.13 11.99
N PHE A 65 -3.73 -0.49 11.81
CA PHE A 65 -2.58 0.16 11.19
C PHE A 65 -2.84 0.58 9.74
N VAL A 66 -3.50 -0.29 8.97
CA VAL A 66 -3.92 0.03 7.60
C VAL A 66 -4.87 1.23 7.58
N GLY A 67 -5.86 1.27 8.47
CA GLY A 67 -6.80 2.39 8.58
C GLY A 67 -6.11 3.71 8.92
N GLU A 68 -5.18 3.71 9.87
CA GLU A 68 -4.42 4.91 10.25
C GLU A 68 -3.53 5.42 9.10
N VAL A 69 -2.85 4.53 8.37
CA VAL A 69 -2.05 4.93 7.20
C VAL A 69 -2.93 5.51 6.10
N MET A 70 -4.05 4.86 5.78
CA MET A 70 -5.01 5.36 4.78
C MET A 70 -5.59 6.74 5.15
N LYS A 71 -5.81 6.99 6.44
CA LYS A 71 -6.26 8.29 6.94
C LYS A 71 -5.20 9.37 6.75
N ARG A 72 -3.94 9.08 7.08
CA ARG A 72 -2.83 10.04 6.93
C ARG A 72 -2.46 10.30 5.49
N SER A 73 -2.58 9.29 4.63
CA SER A 73 -2.40 9.47 3.19
C SER A 73 -3.58 10.20 2.53
N LYS A 74 -4.63 10.58 3.28
CA LYS A 74 -5.86 11.21 2.77
C LYS A 74 -6.54 10.38 1.67
N GLY A 75 -6.45 9.05 1.78
CA GLY A 75 -6.95 8.13 0.76
C GLY A 75 -6.05 8.03 -0.49
N ALA A 76 -4.88 8.68 -0.50
CA ALA A 76 -3.87 8.44 -1.52
C ALA A 76 -3.23 7.07 -1.24
N GLY A 77 -3.53 6.08 -2.08
CA GLY A 77 -3.01 4.73 -1.95
C GLY A 77 -4.06 3.66 -2.17
N ASN A 78 -3.63 2.54 -2.75
CA ASN A 78 -4.48 1.36 -2.89
C ASN A 78 -4.49 0.59 -1.55
N PRO A 79 -5.67 0.26 -0.97
CA PRO A 79 -5.77 -0.50 0.28
C PRO A 79 -4.99 -1.83 0.27
N GLN A 80 -4.88 -2.50 -0.88
CA GLN A 80 -4.11 -3.74 -1.01
C GLN A 80 -2.61 -3.49 -0.88
N VAL A 81 -2.12 -2.41 -1.50
CA VAL A 81 -0.70 -2.00 -1.46
C VAL A 81 -0.34 -1.52 -0.05
N VAL A 82 -1.18 -0.68 0.56
CA VAL A 82 -1.01 -0.22 1.94
C VAL A 82 -1.02 -1.39 2.91
N GLY A 83 -1.96 -2.32 2.76
CA GLY A 83 -2.04 -3.53 3.58
C GLY A 83 -0.77 -4.38 3.53
N GLY A 84 -0.25 -4.63 2.32
CA GLY A 84 1.01 -5.37 2.15
C GLY A 84 2.22 -4.64 2.74
N LEU A 85 2.31 -3.33 2.57
CA LEU A 85 3.40 -2.53 3.11
C LEU A 85 3.39 -2.48 4.64
N VAL A 86 2.22 -2.22 5.24
CA VAL A 86 2.03 -2.20 6.69
C VAL A 86 2.37 -3.56 7.29
N LYS A 87 1.89 -4.65 6.67
CA LYS A 87 2.18 -6.01 7.14
C LYS A 87 3.69 -6.28 7.15
N ARG A 88 4.40 -6.00 6.06
CA ARG A 88 5.87 -6.16 5.98
C ARG A 88 6.60 -5.39 7.08
N LYS A 89 6.26 -4.11 7.29
CA LYS A 89 6.88 -3.29 8.34
C LYS A 89 6.57 -3.80 9.75
N LEU A 90 5.38 -4.34 9.99
CA LEU A 90 5.01 -4.93 11.28
C LEU A 90 5.77 -6.23 11.58
N GLU A 91 5.95 -7.08 10.55
CA GLU A 91 6.63 -8.38 10.63
C GLU A 91 8.16 -8.26 10.62
N GLY A 92 8.70 -7.07 10.30
CA GLY A 92 10.14 -6.82 10.29
C GLY A 92 10.82 -7.28 9.00
N GLU A 93 10.05 -7.56 7.94
CA GLU A 93 10.58 -7.79 6.60
C GLU A 93 10.90 -6.43 5.95
N GLY A 94 12.11 -5.94 6.20
CA GLY A 94 12.68 -4.72 5.63
C GLY A 94 14.18 -4.84 5.50
#